data_AF-A0A920MS61-F1
#
_entry.id   AF-A0A920MS61-F1
#
_cell.length_a   1.000
_cell.length_b   1.000
_cell.length_c   1.000
_cell.angle_alpha   90.00
_cell.angle_beta   90.00
_cell.angle_gamma   90.00
#
_symmetry.space_group_name_H-M   'P 1'
#
loop_
_entity.id
_entity.type
_entity.pdbx_description
1 polymer ?
#
loop_
_entity_poly.entity_id
_entity_poly.type
_entity_poly.pdbx_seq_one_letter_code
_entity_poly.pdbx_strand_id
1 'polypeptide(L)'
;MKVFLSLRLALRFLFSHRSGSFSSYASWLAIGGLSIGVTALMLTASIIQGFQQIISEKLSSFEGQARISHIIGKPINNAQKPINFLLKRPDILIEPFIRGVSMVR
;
A
#
# COMPACT_ATOMS: atom_id res chain seq x y z
N MET A 1 14.30 38.53 -10.41
CA MET A 1 13.70 39.38 -9.35
C MET A 1 12.23 39.77 -9.58
N LYS A 2 11.68 39.72 -10.81
CA LYS A 2 10.27 40.09 -11.09
C LYS A 2 9.22 39.10 -10.53
N VAL A 3 9.52 37.79 -10.57
CA VAL A 3 8.58 36.73 -10.13
C VAL A 3 8.21 36.82 -8.65
N PHE A 4 9.18 37.11 -7.77
CA PHE A 4 8.93 37.28 -6.34
C PHE A 4 7.98 38.44 -6.02
N LEU A 5 8.05 39.51 -6.81
CA LEU A 5 7.19 40.68 -6.68
C LEU A 5 5.75 40.34 -7.08
N SER A 6 5.59 39.70 -8.24
CA SER A 6 4.28 39.23 -8.73
C SER A 6 3.64 38.22 -7.77
N LEU A 7 4.41 37.30 -7.19
CA LEU A 7 3.91 36.31 -6.24
C LEU A 7 3.42 36.99 -4.94
N ARG A 8 4.18 37.96 -4.40
CA ARG A 8 3.75 38.74 -3.23
C ARG A 8 2.48 39.54 -3.51
N LEU A 9 2.36 40.12 -4.70
CA LEU A 9 1.16 40.86 -5.12
C LEU A 9 -0.04 39.94 -5.26
N ALA A 10 0.10 38.79 -5.94
CA ALA A 10 -0.96 37.81 -6.09
C ALA A 10 -1.41 37.24 -4.73
N LEU A 11 -0.48 36.90 -3.85
CA LEU A 11 -0.79 36.42 -2.50
C LEU A 11 -1.48 37.50 -1.68
N ARG A 12 -1.01 38.76 -1.76
CA ARG A 12 -1.66 39.89 -1.10
C ARG A 12 -3.05 40.15 -1.68
N PHE A 13 -3.30 39.96 -2.97
CA PHE A 13 -4.63 40.10 -3.57
C PHE A 13 -5.57 38.96 -3.15
N LEU A 14 -5.08 37.72 -3.08
CA LEU A 14 -5.85 36.57 -2.58
C LEU A 14 -6.20 36.69 -1.09
N PHE A 15 -5.32 37.29 -0.29
CA PHE A 15 -5.49 37.45 1.17
C PHE A 15 -6.02 38.84 1.58
N SER A 16 -6.10 39.79 0.67
CA SER A 16 -6.56 41.15 0.97
C SER A 16 -8.07 41.15 1.09
N HIS A 17 -8.52 41.09 2.33
CA HIS A 17 -9.92 41.21 2.74
C HIS A 17 -10.46 42.63 2.44
N ARG A 18 -10.74 42.95 1.17
CA ARG A 18 -11.63 44.09 0.86
C ARG A 18 -13.04 43.66 1.24
N SER A 19 -13.54 44.25 2.31
CA SER A 19 -14.73 43.94 3.12
C SER A 19 -16.10 43.89 2.40
N GLY A 20 -16.17 43.64 1.09
CA GLY A 20 -17.44 43.62 0.36
C GLY A 20 -17.40 43.14 -1.09
N SER A 21 -16.34 42.47 -1.57
CA SER A 21 -16.31 41.95 -2.94
C SER A 21 -16.57 40.44 -2.98
N PHE A 22 -17.58 40.03 -3.77
CA PHE A 22 -17.93 38.64 -4.09
C PHE A 22 -16.71 37.77 -4.44
N SER A 23 -15.68 38.37 -5.06
CA SER A 23 -14.45 37.68 -5.44
C SER A 23 -13.67 37.11 -4.25
N SER A 24 -13.69 37.74 -3.07
CA SER A 24 -12.92 37.24 -1.91
C SER A 24 -13.55 35.99 -1.31
N TYR A 25 -14.88 35.91 -1.28
CA TYR A 25 -15.61 34.73 -0.81
C TYR A 25 -15.43 33.55 -1.77
N ALA A 26 -15.52 33.81 -3.08
CA ALA A 26 -15.28 32.80 -4.10
C ALA A 26 -13.86 32.22 -4.02
N SER A 27 -12.83 33.05 -3.78
CA SER A 27 -11.46 32.57 -3.59
C SER A 27 -11.32 31.66 -2.36
N TRP A 28 -11.96 31.99 -1.24
CA TRP A 28 -11.88 31.16 -0.04
C TRP A 28 -12.58 29.81 -0.21
N LEU A 29 -13.76 29.80 -0.84
CA LEU A 29 -14.46 28.57 -1.23
C LEU A 29 -13.64 27.71 -2.20
N ALA A 30 -13.00 28.33 -3.19
CA ALA A 30 -12.15 27.62 -4.15
C ALA A 30 -10.95 26.95 -3.47
N ILE A 31 -10.26 27.66 -2.58
CA ILE A 31 -9.12 27.10 -1.82
C ILE A 31 -9.59 25.96 -0.91
N GLY A 32 -10.73 26.13 -0.22
CA GLY A 32 -11.31 25.08 0.62
C GLY A 32 -11.69 23.83 -0.18
N GLY A 33 -12.40 23.99 -1.30
CA GLY A 33 -12.79 22.88 -2.17
C GLY A 33 -11.61 22.15 -2.80
N LEU A 34 -10.61 22.90 -3.28
CA LEU A 34 -9.36 22.32 -3.81
C LEU A 34 -8.61 21.54 -2.73
N SER A 35 -8.49 22.09 -1.52
CA SER A 35 -7.82 21.40 -0.42
C SER A 35 -8.52 20.08 -0.09
N ILE A 36 -9.84 20.09 0.08
CA ILE A 36 -10.61 18.87 0.40
C ILE A 36 -10.46 17.83 -0.73
N GLY A 37 -10.56 18.26 -1.99
CA GLY A 37 -10.42 17.37 -3.15
C GLY A 37 -9.04 16.73 -3.25
N VAL A 38 -7.98 17.53 -3.13
CA VAL A 38 -6.60 17.03 -3.17
C VAL A 38 -6.32 16.10 -1.99
N THR A 39 -6.78 16.45 -0.79
CA THR A 39 -6.62 15.59 0.40
C THR A 39 -7.36 14.26 0.22
N ALA A 40 -8.58 14.25 -0.30
CA ALA A 40 -9.34 13.02 -0.54
C ALA A 40 -8.66 12.09 -1.56
N LEU A 41 -8.13 12.67 -2.65
CA LEU A 41 -7.36 11.93 -3.65
C LEU A 41 -6.09 11.32 -3.05
N MET A 42 -5.35 12.12 -2.28
CA MET A 42 -4.09 11.70 -1.68
C MET A 42 -4.31 10.62 -0.60
N LEU A 43 -5.37 10.75 0.21
CA LEU A 43 -5.78 9.73 1.18
C LEU A 43 -6.12 8.40 0.49
N THR A 44 -6.92 8.45 -0.57
CA THR A 44 -7.30 7.25 -1.33
C THR A 44 -6.07 6.56 -1.92
N ALA A 45 -5.15 7.31 -2.52
CA ALA A 45 -3.91 6.77 -3.06
C ALA A 45 -3.06 6.10 -1.97
N SER A 46 -2.92 6.76 -0.81
CA SER A 46 -2.19 6.21 0.33
C SER A 46 -2.81 4.91 0.86
N ILE A 47 -4.14 4.82 0.89
CA ILE A 47 -4.85 3.60 1.27
C ILE A 47 -4.52 2.48 0.29
N ILE A 48 -4.67 2.71 -1.02
CA ILE A 48 -4.39 1.70 -2.05
C ILE A 48 -2.95 1.19 -1.94
N GLN A 49 -1.98 2.09 -1.78
CA GLN A 49 -0.57 1.73 -1.68
C GLN A 49 -0.27 0.95 -0.39
N GLY A 50 -0.84 1.37 0.74
CA GLY A 50 -0.72 0.64 2.00
C GLY A 50 -1.34 -0.76 1.93
N PHE A 51 -2.53 -0.87 1.35
CA PHE A 51 -3.18 -2.17 1.14
C PHE A 51 -2.38 -3.08 0.20
N GLN A 52 -1.83 -2.55 -0.89
CA GLN A 52 -0.99 -3.32 -1.80
C GLN A 52 0.19 -3.95 -1.05
N GLN A 53 0.88 -3.19 -0.20
CA GLN A 53 1.98 -3.71 0.60
C GLN A 53 1.51 -4.80 1.57
N ILE A 54 0.43 -4.55 2.31
CA ILE A 54 -0.09 -5.51 3.31
C ILE A 54 -0.59 -6.80 2.64
N ILE A 55 -1.31 -6.70 1.52
CA ILE A 55 -1.80 -7.86 0.77
C ILE A 55 -0.62 -8.63 0.20
N SER A 56 0.36 -7.96 -0.42
CA SER A 56 1.57 -8.62 -0.91
C SER A 56 2.33 -9.32 0.20
N GLU A 57 2.51 -8.69 1.36
CA GLU A 57 3.22 -9.27 2.49
C GLU A 57 2.46 -10.46 3.10
N LYS A 58 1.16 -10.30 3.33
CA LYS A 58 0.33 -11.39 3.89
C LYS A 58 0.19 -12.55 2.93
N LEU A 59 0.04 -12.30 1.63
CA LEU A 59 -0.06 -13.37 0.63
C LEU A 59 1.30 -14.04 0.40
N SER A 60 2.39 -13.27 0.26
CA SER A 60 3.74 -13.80 0.09
C SER A 60 4.18 -14.62 1.31
N SER A 61 3.85 -14.17 2.51
CA SER A 61 4.12 -14.92 3.75
C SER A 61 3.26 -16.18 3.88
N PHE A 62 2.06 -16.22 3.31
CA PHE A 62 1.19 -17.40 3.35
C PHE A 62 1.54 -18.44 2.29
N GLU A 63 1.96 -18.00 1.10
CA GLU A 63 2.19 -18.91 -0.03
C GLU A 63 3.66 -19.30 -0.18
N GLY A 64 4.60 -18.53 0.38
CA GLY A 64 6.03 -18.72 0.14
C GLY A 64 6.40 -18.50 -1.32
N GLN A 65 7.69 -18.50 -1.65
CA GLN A 65 8.11 -18.35 -3.06
C GLN A 65 7.68 -19.54 -3.94
N ALA A 66 7.57 -20.72 -3.35
CA ALA A 66 7.05 -21.92 -3.99
C ALA A 66 6.53 -22.89 -2.93
N ARG A 67 5.37 -23.50 -3.19
CA ARG A 67 4.77 -24.48 -2.29
C ARG A 67 4.61 -25.83 -2.98
N ILE A 68 5.24 -26.85 -2.40
CA ILE A 68 5.12 -28.23 -2.88
C ILE A 68 3.98 -28.90 -2.10
N SER A 69 2.99 -29.40 -2.82
CA SER A 69 1.87 -30.14 -2.22
C SER A 69 1.44 -31.27 -3.13
N HIS A 70 1.00 -32.36 -2.52
CA HIS A 70 0.45 -33.47 -3.26
C HIS A 70 -0.90 -33.06 -3.84
N ILE A 71 -1.10 -33.23 -5.15
CA ILE A 71 -2.35 -32.91 -5.86
C ILE A 71 -3.60 -33.59 -5.25
N ILE A 72 -3.42 -34.72 -4.57
CA ILE A 72 -4.49 -35.51 -3.93
C ILE A 72 -4.53 -35.27 -2.40
N GLY A 73 -3.81 -34.26 -1.87
CA GLY A 73 -3.83 -33.93 -0.43
C GLY A 73 -3.27 -35.00 0.51
N LYS A 74 -2.53 -35.99 -0.02
CA LYS A 74 -1.88 -37.04 0.77
C LYS A 74 -0.66 -36.46 1.51
N PRO A 75 -0.36 -36.92 2.73
CA PRO A 75 0.83 -36.49 3.45
C PRO A 75 2.07 -36.87 2.64
N ILE A 76 2.93 -35.89 2.39
CA ILE A 76 4.20 -36.10 1.73
C ILE A 76 5.16 -36.70 2.76
N ASN A 77 5.58 -37.94 2.54
CA ASN A 77 6.56 -38.60 3.39
C ASN A 77 7.97 -38.18 2.98
N ASN A 78 8.83 -37.85 3.95
CA ASN A 78 10.16 -37.24 3.73
C ASN A 78 11.16 -38.18 3.01
N ALA A 79 10.79 -39.44 2.77
CA ALA A 79 11.62 -40.47 2.13
C ALA A 79 11.56 -40.47 0.58
N GLN A 80 10.88 -39.52 -0.05
CA GLN A 80 10.74 -39.48 -1.50
C GLN A 80 12.01 -38.88 -2.15
N LYS A 81 12.65 -39.64 -3.06
CA LYS A 81 13.89 -39.28 -3.79
C LYS A 81 13.98 -37.82 -4.31
N PRO A 82 12.93 -37.20 -4.89
CA PRO A 82 13.04 -35.82 -5.38
C PRO A 82 13.21 -34.76 -4.27
N ILE A 83 12.68 -35.00 -3.07
CA ILE A 83 12.72 -34.03 -1.96
C ILE A 83 14.12 -33.98 -1.35
N ASN A 84 14.80 -35.13 -1.25
CA ASN A 84 16.17 -35.24 -0.76
C ASN A 84 17.21 -34.50 -1.63
N PHE A 85 16.94 -34.29 -2.92
CA PHE A 85 17.79 -33.49 -3.79
C PHE A 85 17.67 -31.99 -3.49
N LEU A 86 16.46 -31.52 -3.14
CA LEU A 86 16.19 -30.13 -2.78
C LEU A 86 16.73 -29.79 -1.39
N LEU A 87 16.63 -30.72 -0.43
CA LEU A 87 17.19 -30.59 0.93
C LEU A 87 18.72 -30.46 0.96
N LYS A 88 19.43 -30.90 -0.09
CA LYS A 88 20.89 -30.83 -0.17
C LYS A 88 21.42 -29.50 -0.70
N ARG A 89 20.55 -28.58 -1.15
CA ARG A 89 20.95 -27.26 -1.64
C ARG A 89 20.99 -26.27 -0.47
N PRO A 90 22.16 -25.70 -0.12
CA PRO A 90 22.27 -24.73 0.98
C PRO A 90 21.60 -23.38 0.68
N ASP A 91 21.28 -23.10 -0.59
CA ASP A 91 20.68 -21.83 -1.02
C ASP A 91 19.17 -21.73 -0.76
N ILE A 92 18.51 -22.82 -0.34
CA ILE A 92 17.05 -22.91 -0.23
C ILE A 92 16.67 -23.24 1.22
N LEU A 93 15.96 -22.32 1.87
CA LEU A 93 15.40 -22.54 3.20
C LEU A 93 14.06 -23.27 3.06
N ILE A 94 14.00 -24.54 3.50
CA ILE A 94 12.82 -25.40 3.38
C ILE A 94 12.21 -25.58 4.76
N GLU A 95 11.00 -25.06 4.95
CA GLU A 95 10.23 -25.24 6.18
C GLU A 95 9.08 -26.25 5.97
N PRO A 96 9.00 -27.32 6.77
CA PRO A 96 7.88 -28.25 6.72
C PRO A 96 6.63 -27.57 7.29
N PHE A 97 5.52 -27.67 6.56
CA PHE A 97 4.27 -27.03 6.95
C PHE A 97 3.10 -27.99 6.86
N ILE A 98 2.31 -28.07 7.94
CA ILE A 98 1.12 -28.91 8.06
C ILE A 98 -0.11 -28.01 7.98
N ARG A 99 -1.02 -28.31 7.06
CA ARG A 99 -2.37 -27.69 7.02
C ARG A 99 -3.41 -28.69 7.44
N GLY A 100 -4.08 -28.38 8.54
CA GLY A 100 -5.21 -29.14 9.05
C GLY A 100 -5.88 -28.37 10.19
N VAL A 101 -7.13 -28.73 10.48
CA VAL A 101 -7.77 -28.27 11.71
C VAL A 101 -7.09 -28.96 12.88
N SER A 102 -6.60 -28.16 13.82
CA SER A 102 -6.00 -28.63 15.06
C SER A 102 -6.95 -28.31 16.20
N MET A 103 -7.41 -29.33 16.92
CA MET A 103 -8.07 -29.13 18.20
C MET A 103 -6.98 -29.03 19.26
N VAL A 104 -6.65 -27.82 19.69
CA VAL A 104 -5.80 -27.62 20.87
C VAL A 104 -6.71 -27.85 22.07
N ARG A 105 -6.39 -28.87 22.86
CA ARG A 105 -7.03 -29.14 24.15
C ARG A 105 -6.37 -28.33 25.25
#